data_AF-G5IMH7-F1
#
_entry.id   AF-G5IMH7-F1
#
_cell.length_a   1.000
_cell.length_b   1.000
_cell.length_c   1.000
_cell.angle_alpha   90.00
_cell.angle_beta   90.00
_cell.angle_gamma   90.00
#
_symmetry.space_group_name_H-M   'P 1'
#
loop_
_entity.id
_entity.type
_entity.pdbx_description
1 polymer ?
#
loop_
_entity_poly.entity_id
_entity_poly.type
_entity_poly.pdbx_seq_one_letter_code
_entity_poly.pdbx_strand_id
1 'polypeptide(L)'
;MEINELEARIQMLKDKNNTVAFKALQELEQISDETGALYGYTGEFADMIGSENYGVRVRGFRLFCRQAKWDKDNVIDENIDAALRILKDDKPTAVRQALAALADVVRFKPDLRETVRSAVSNINYLRYKDTMHSLIAKDIQELLLMIQALELGNGV
;
A
#
# COMPACT_ATOMS: atom_id res chain seq x y z
N MET A 1 8.65 20.66 7.67
CA MET A 1 7.72 21.02 6.60
C MET A 1 6.47 21.55 7.25
N GLU A 2 6.00 22.73 6.83
CA GLU A 2 4.76 23.31 7.37
C GLU A 2 3.54 22.52 6.86
N ILE A 3 2.41 22.56 7.57
CA ILE A 3 1.18 21.84 7.20
C ILE A 3 0.75 22.18 5.76
N ASN A 4 0.79 23.47 5.40
CA ASN A 4 0.42 23.95 4.06
C ASN A 4 1.32 23.36 2.95
N GLU A 5 2.62 23.15 3.23
CA GLU A 5 3.55 22.55 2.28
C GLU A 5 3.28 21.04 2.12
N LEU A 6 2.90 20.37 3.21
CA LEU A 6 2.53 18.96 3.20
C LEU A 6 1.25 18.71 2.40
N GLU A 7 0.22 19.51 2.64
CA GLU A 7 -1.04 19.45 1.87
C GLU A 7 -0.81 19.69 0.38
N ALA A 8 0.01 20.68 0.03
CA ALA A 8 0.37 20.93 -1.36
C ALA A 8 1.06 19.71 -2.00
N ARG A 9 1.94 19.03 -1.26
CA ARG A 9 2.62 17.82 -1.73
C ARG A 9 1.65 16.64 -1.89
N ILE A 10 0.68 16.49 -0.99
CA ILE A 10 -0.38 15.48 -1.10
C ILE A 10 -1.22 15.74 -2.34
N GLN A 11 -1.58 16.99 -2.64
CA GLN A 11 -2.35 17.29 -3.86
C GLN A 11 -1.58 16.96 -5.14
N MET A 12 -0.24 17.06 -5.14
CA MET A 12 0.60 16.63 -6.27
C MET A 12 0.52 15.12 -6.55
N LEU A 13 0.06 14.29 -5.59
CA LEU A 13 -0.23 12.87 -5.83
C LEU A 13 -1.39 12.62 -6.79
N LYS A 14 -2.11 13.67 -7.22
CA LYS A 14 -3.18 13.58 -8.22
C LYS A 14 -2.79 14.27 -9.54
N ASP A 15 -1.56 14.78 -9.64
CA ASP A 15 -1.07 15.46 -10.83
C ASP A 15 -1.04 14.51 -12.05
N LYS A 16 -1.35 15.07 -13.23
CA LYS A 16 -1.33 14.36 -14.52
C LYS A 16 0.09 14.12 -15.02
N ASN A 17 1.05 14.93 -14.60
CA ASN A 17 2.46 14.75 -14.87
C ASN A 17 3.04 13.69 -13.93
N ASN A 18 3.30 12.51 -14.47
CA ASN A 18 3.83 11.36 -13.73
C ASN A 18 5.17 11.65 -13.03
N THR A 19 6.01 12.54 -13.55
CA THR A 19 7.28 12.89 -12.91
C THR A 19 7.05 13.72 -11.64
N VAL A 20 6.14 14.70 -11.70
CA VAL A 20 5.77 15.55 -10.55
C VAL A 20 5.14 14.68 -9.45
N ALA A 21 4.14 13.92 -9.87
CA ALA A 21 3.46 12.90 -9.08
C ALA A 21 4.38 11.93 -8.34
N PHE A 22 5.34 11.36 -9.06
CA PHE A 22 6.25 10.37 -8.51
C PHE A 22 7.25 11.00 -7.55
N LYS A 23 7.76 12.20 -7.85
CA LYS A 23 8.62 12.94 -6.94
C LYS A 23 7.89 13.28 -5.63
N ALA A 24 6.64 13.72 -5.71
CA ALA A 24 5.82 13.97 -4.52
C ALA A 24 5.63 12.70 -3.69
N LEU A 25 5.34 11.56 -4.35
CA LEU A 25 5.23 10.27 -3.67
C LEU A 25 6.52 9.92 -2.91
N GLN A 26 7.69 9.96 -3.57
CA GLN A 26 8.96 9.59 -2.95
C GLN A 26 9.26 10.40 -1.68
N GLU A 27 8.97 11.69 -1.71
CA GLU A 27 9.20 12.55 -0.55
C GLU A 27 8.22 12.26 0.58
N LEU A 28 6.93 12.07 0.28
CA LEU A 28 5.92 11.71 1.28
C LEU A 28 6.18 10.33 1.90
N GLU A 29 6.68 9.40 1.10
CA GLU A 29 7.15 8.10 1.57
C GLU A 29 8.32 8.24 2.54
N GLN A 30 9.33 9.05 2.22
CA GLN A 30 10.45 9.33 3.12
C GLN A 30 9.99 9.97 4.44
N ILE A 31 9.06 10.93 4.36
CA ILE A 31 8.49 11.57 5.55
C ILE A 31 7.74 10.55 6.41
N SER A 32 7.02 9.60 5.77
CA SER A 32 6.31 8.54 6.48
C SER A 32 7.27 7.53 7.13
N ASP A 33 8.47 7.32 6.59
CA ASP A 33 9.47 6.46 7.23
C ASP A 33 10.03 7.08 8.52
N GLU A 34 10.27 8.39 8.47
CA GLU A 34 10.92 9.16 9.52
C GLU A 34 9.95 9.64 10.60
N THR A 35 8.71 9.97 10.23
CA THR A 35 7.75 10.68 11.10
C THR A 35 6.31 10.25 10.89
N GLY A 36 5.47 10.41 11.93
CA GLY A 36 4.02 10.24 11.85
C GLY A 36 3.27 11.44 11.27
N ALA A 37 3.94 12.41 10.63
CA ALA A 37 3.34 13.67 10.18
C ALA A 37 2.20 13.48 9.17
N LEU A 38 2.22 12.36 8.44
CA LEU A 38 1.22 12.02 7.45
C LEU A 38 0.04 11.21 7.99
N TYR A 39 0.06 10.80 9.26
CA TYR A 39 -0.94 9.87 9.79
C TYR A 39 -2.37 10.44 9.73
N GLY A 40 -2.53 11.75 9.97
CA GLY A 40 -3.82 12.43 9.85
C GLY A 40 -4.44 12.41 8.44
N TYR A 41 -3.65 12.07 7.41
CA TYR A 41 -4.10 11.99 6.02
C TYR A 41 -4.40 10.56 5.56
N THR A 42 -4.35 9.56 6.46
CA THR A 42 -4.58 8.15 6.11
C THR A 42 -5.93 7.93 5.42
N GLY A 43 -6.98 8.63 5.86
CA GLY A 43 -8.29 8.60 5.20
C GLY A 43 -8.25 9.11 3.76
N GLU A 44 -7.54 10.22 3.48
CA GLU A 44 -7.39 10.73 2.11
C GLU A 44 -6.62 9.72 1.23
N PHE A 45 -5.62 9.04 1.78
CA PHE A 45 -4.90 7.98 1.06
C PHE A 45 -5.79 6.77 0.76
N ALA A 46 -6.70 6.42 1.67
CA ALA A 46 -7.69 5.37 1.45
C ALA A 46 -8.67 5.76 0.32
N ASP A 47 -9.17 7.00 0.33
CA ASP A 47 -10.07 7.51 -0.71
C ASP A 47 -9.45 7.48 -2.12
N MET A 48 -8.14 7.79 -2.22
CA MET A 48 -7.40 7.74 -3.48
C MET A 48 -7.41 6.37 -4.15
N ILE A 49 -7.57 5.28 -3.39
CA ILE A 49 -7.60 3.90 -3.92
C ILE A 49 -8.83 3.66 -4.79
N GLY A 50 -9.91 4.44 -4.59
CA GLY A 50 -11.11 4.41 -5.42
C GLY A 50 -11.01 5.21 -6.73
N SER A 51 -9.88 5.86 -7.01
CA SER A 51 -9.74 6.72 -8.20
C SER A 51 -9.82 5.94 -9.52
N GLU A 52 -10.41 6.54 -10.55
CA GLU A 52 -10.35 6.01 -11.92
C GLU A 52 -8.91 5.97 -12.47
N ASN A 53 -8.03 6.85 -11.97
CA ASN A 53 -6.64 6.91 -12.39
C ASN A 53 -5.80 5.87 -11.62
N TYR A 54 -5.30 4.85 -12.34
CA TYR A 54 -4.50 3.78 -11.72
C TYR A 54 -3.25 4.29 -10.98
N GLY A 55 -2.62 5.35 -11.48
CA GLY A 55 -1.47 5.95 -10.83
C GLY A 55 -1.85 6.58 -9.48
N VAL A 56 -3.02 7.22 -9.40
CA VAL A 56 -3.56 7.75 -8.14
C VAL A 56 -3.87 6.61 -7.17
N ARG A 57 -4.52 5.54 -7.63
CA ARG A 57 -4.81 4.36 -6.79
C ARG A 57 -3.55 3.79 -6.14
N VAL A 58 -2.51 3.56 -6.95
CA VAL A 58 -1.23 3.00 -6.46
C VAL A 58 -0.55 3.95 -5.47
N ARG A 59 -0.50 5.25 -5.76
CA ARG A 59 0.08 6.27 -4.87
C ARG A 59 -0.63 6.30 -3.53
N GLY A 60 -1.98 6.33 -3.55
CA GLY A 60 -2.81 6.28 -2.36
C GLY A 60 -2.55 5.03 -1.54
N PHE A 61 -2.59 3.85 -2.18
CA PHE A 61 -2.37 2.58 -1.50
C PHE A 61 -0.97 2.47 -0.86
N ARG A 62 0.08 2.94 -1.55
CA ARG A 62 1.44 2.92 -1.02
C ARG A 62 1.57 3.78 0.24
N LEU A 63 1.05 5.00 0.21
CA LEU A 63 1.09 5.87 1.38
C LEU A 63 0.19 5.35 2.50
N PHE A 64 -1.01 4.86 2.19
CA PHE A 64 -1.89 4.18 3.14
C PHE A 64 -1.14 3.08 3.90
N CYS A 65 -0.47 2.16 3.21
CA CYS A 65 0.28 1.07 3.85
C CYS A 65 1.42 1.57 4.75
N ARG A 66 2.14 2.62 4.35
CA ARG A 66 3.23 3.19 5.18
C ARG A 66 2.74 3.75 6.51
N GLN A 67 1.45 4.10 6.62
CA GLN A 67 0.90 4.62 7.86
C GLN A 67 0.71 3.54 8.93
N ALA A 68 0.80 2.26 8.58
CA ALA A 68 0.67 1.13 9.51
C ALA A 68 1.60 1.24 10.73
N LYS A 69 2.81 1.79 10.56
CA LYS A 69 3.76 2.03 11.66
C LYS A 69 3.27 3.07 12.68
N TRP A 70 2.41 3.99 12.25
CA TRP A 70 1.93 5.13 13.03
C TRP A 70 0.48 4.96 13.49
N ASP A 71 -0.16 3.85 13.11
CA ASP A 71 -1.60 3.66 13.24
C ASP A 71 -2.05 3.31 14.67
N LYS A 72 -2.22 4.35 15.48
CA LYS A 72 -2.65 4.24 16.88
C LYS A 72 -4.16 4.12 17.04
N ASP A 73 -4.91 4.68 16.10
CA ASP A 73 -6.37 4.76 16.14
C ASP A 73 -7.05 3.72 15.24
N ASN A 74 -6.28 2.74 14.71
CA ASN A 74 -6.75 1.64 13.86
C ASN A 74 -7.45 2.08 12.56
N VAL A 75 -7.03 3.23 12.01
CA VAL A 75 -7.55 3.74 10.73
C VAL A 75 -7.20 2.78 9.58
N ILE A 76 -6.08 2.06 9.66
CA ILE A 76 -5.74 1.03 8.67
C ILE A 76 -6.73 -0.12 8.76
N ASP A 77 -7.02 -0.63 9.95
CA ASP A 77 -7.93 -1.76 10.15
C ASP A 77 -9.34 -1.44 9.65
N GLU A 78 -9.83 -0.22 9.88
CA GLU A 78 -11.15 0.22 9.41
C GLU A 78 -11.24 0.27 7.88
N ASN A 79 -10.13 0.52 7.19
CA ASN A 79 -10.10 0.75 5.74
C ASN A 79 -9.46 -0.39 4.93
N ILE A 80 -8.86 -1.39 5.60
CA ILE A 80 -8.03 -2.40 4.93
C ILE A 80 -8.80 -3.22 3.89
N ASP A 81 -10.04 -3.62 4.19
CA ASP A 81 -10.86 -4.41 3.25
C ASP A 81 -11.17 -3.63 1.97
N ALA A 82 -11.40 -2.32 2.10
CA ALA A 82 -11.62 -1.44 0.97
C ALA A 82 -10.32 -1.23 0.19
N ALA A 83 -9.21 -1.01 0.90
CA ALA A 83 -7.90 -0.79 0.32
C ALA A 83 -7.41 -2.00 -0.49
N LEU A 84 -7.62 -3.22 0.01
CA LEU A 84 -7.21 -4.47 -0.62
C LEU A 84 -7.89 -4.74 -1.98
N ARG A 85 -8.92 -3.97 -2.36
CA ARG A 85 -9.51 -4.03 -3.71
C ARG A 85 -8.49 -3.75 -4.82
N ILE A 86 -7.41 -3.02 -4.54
CA ILE A 86 -6.33 -2.79 -5.49
C ILE A 86 -5.64 -4.09 -5.96
N LEU A 87 -5.73 -5.18 -5.19
CA LEU A 87 -5.17 -6.48 -5.60
C LEU A 87 -5.92 -7.10 -6.79
N LYS A 88 -7.09 -6.54 -7.15
CA LYS A 88 -7.91 -6.94 -8.30
C LYS A 88 -7.81 -5.95 -9.47
N ASP A 89 -6.90 -4.98 -9.41
CA ASP A 89 -6.72 -3.95 -10.44
C ASP A 89 -6.41 -4.54 -11.82
N ASP A 90 -6.95 -3.96 -12.88
CA ASP A 90 -6.71 -4.41 -14.25
C ASP A 90 -5.25 -4.23 -14.69
N LYS A 91 -4.49 -3.34 -14.01
CA LYS A 91 -3.07 -3.13 -14.27
C LYS A 91 -2.23 -4.09 -13.40
N PRO A 92 -1.50 -5.05 -13.98
CA PRO A 92 -0.67 -5.96 -13.21
C PRO A 92 0.45 -5.21 -12.44
N THR A 93 0.94 -4.09 -12.97
CA THR A 93 1.92 -3.24 -12.28
C THR A 93 1.36 -2.54 -11.05
N ALA A 94 0.04 -2.32 -10.96
CA ALA A 94 -0.60 -1.82 -9.75
C ALA A 94 -0.64 -2.92 -8.68
N VAL A 95 -1.04 -4.13 -9.05
CA VAL A 95 -1.07 -5.29 -8.14
C VAL A 95 0.31 -5.59 -7.56
N ARG A 96 1.36 -5.59 -8.39
CA ARG A 96 2.74 -5.80 -7.92
C ARG A 96 3.19 -4.73 -6.91
N GLN A 97 2.87 -3.47 -7.16
CA GLN A 97 3.20 -2.38 -6.23
C GLN A 97 2.40 -2.46 -4.93
N ALA A 98 1.15 -2.90 -5.00
CA ALA A 98 0.34 -3.14 -3.82
C ALA A 98 0.89 -4.29 -2.96
N LEU A 99 1.28 -5.41 -3.58
CA LEU A 99 1.94 -6.53 -2.89
C LEU A 99 3.21 -6.08 -2.15
N ALA A 100 4.04 -5.24 -2.78
CA ALA A 100 5.22 -4.69 -2.14
C ALA A 100 4.88 -3.78 -0.94
N ALA A 101 3.89 -2.89 -1.09
CA ALA A 101 3.48 -1.96 -0.03
C ALA A 101 2.85 -2.66 1.19
N LEU A 102 2.16 -3.78 0.99
CA LEU A 102 1.57 -4.58 2.08
C LEU A 102 2.59 -5.11 3.10
N ALA A 103 3.89 -5.13 2.76
CA ALA A 103 4.94 -5.48 3.69
C ALA A 103 4.93 -4.60 4.95
N ASP A 104 4.58 -3.31 4.83
CA ASP A 104 4.51 -2.40 5.99
C ASP A 104 3.31 -2.74 6.89
N VAL A 105 2.15 -3.02 6.30
CA VAL A 105 0.96 -3.47 7.05
C VAL A 105 1.27 -4.75 7.80
N VAL A 106 1.80 -5.77 7.14
CA VAL A 106 2.13 -7.07 7.76
C VAL A 106 3.16 -6.93 8.89
N ARG A 107 4.14 -6.03 8.72
CA ARG A 107 5.20 -5.78 9.71
C ARG A 107 4.66 -5.11 10.97
N PHE A 108 3.84 -4.09 10.82
CA PHE A 108 3.43 -3.23 11.93
C PHE A 108 2.03 -3.53 12.49
N LYS A 109 1.20 -4.31 11.77
CA LYS A 109 -0.17 -4.66 12.17
C LYS A 109 -0.36 -6.18 12.20
N PRO A 110 0.08 -6.88 13.27
CA PRO A 110 -0.03 -8.32 13.38
C PRO A 110 -1.46 -8.85 13.20
N ASP A 111 -2.46 -8.12 13.70
CA ASP A 111 -3.87 -8.51 13.63
C ASP A 111 -4.42 -8.52 12.19
N LEU A 112 -3.78 -7.80 11.27
CA LEU A 112 -4.16 -7.76 9.85
C LEU A 112 -3.47 -8.82 8.99
N ARG A 113 -2.55 -9.62 9.55
CA ARG A 113 -1.78 -10.62 8.80
C ARG A 113 -2.66 -11.65 8.11
N GLU A 114 -3.68 -12.16 8.80
CA GLU A 114 -4.59 -13.14 8.21
C GLU A 114 -5.48 -12.52 7.12
N THR A 115 -5.96 -11.30 7.33
CA THR A 115 -6.69 -10.54 6.31
C THR A 115 -5.86 -10.35 5.05
N VAL A 116 -4.59 -9.94 5.21
CA VAL A 116 -3.65 -9.77 4.09
C VAL A 116 -3.36 -11.12 3.43
N ARG A 117 -3.06 -12.17 4.21
CA ARG A 117 -2.79 -13.53 3.70
C ARG A 117 -3.93 -14.02 2.83
N SER A 118 -5.15 -13.97 3.34
CA SER A 118 -6.35 -14.37 2.62
C SER A 118 -6.52 -13.59 1.32
N ALA A 119 -6.33 -12.26 1.35
CA ALA A 119 -6.46 -11.43 0.16
C ALA A 119 -5.42 -11.77 -0.92
N VAL A 120 -4.16 -11.98 -0.54
CA VAL A 120 -3.08 -12.25 -1.51
C VAL A 120 -3.11 -13.67 -2.06
N SER A 121 -3.51 -14.66 -1.24
CA SER A 121 -3.72 -16.03 -1.70
C SER A 121 -4.85 -16.17 -2.72
N ASN A 122 -5.80 -15.23 -2.74
CA ASN A 122 -6.93 -15.20 -3.66
C ASN A 122 -6.65 -14.44 -4.97
N ILE A 123 -5.44 -13.94 -5.19
CA ILE A 123 -5.09 -13.23 -6.43
C ILE A 123 -5.06 -14.23 -7.61
N ASN A 124 -6.01 -14.08 -8.53
CA ASN A 124 -5.99 -14.77 -9.82
C ASN A 124 -5.04 -14.07 -10.79
N TYR A 125 -3.73 -14.31 -10.68
CA TYR A 125 -2.73 -13.70 -11.56
C TYR A 125 -2.74 -14.24 -12.99
N LEU A 126 -3.41 -15.38 -13.24
CA LEU A 126 -3.55 -15.97 -14.59
C LEU A 126 -4.40 -15.11 -15.53
N ARG A 127 -5.14 -14.13 -15.00
CA ARG A 127 -5.90 -13.16 -15.81
C ARG A 127 -5.02 -12.17 -16.60
N TYR A 128 -3.74 -12.04 -16.23
CA TYR A 128 -2.80 -11.14 -16.90
C TYR A 128 -2.06 -11.86 -18.02
N LYS A 129 -1.27 -11.12 -18.81
CA LYS A 129 -0.35 -11.71 -19.79
C LYS A 129 0.66 -12.61 -19.10
N ASP A 130 1.04 -13.71 -19.75
CA ASP A 130 1.97 -14.73 -19.22
C ASP A 130 3.29 -14.15 -18.70
N THR A 131 3.77 -13.07 -19.33
CA THR A 131 4.98 -12.35 -18.91
C THR A 131 4.89 -11.76 -17.50
N MET A 132 3.68 -11.61 -16.94
CA MET A 132 3.44 -11.09 -15.60
C MET A 132 3.22 -12.18 -14.55
N HIS A 133 2.93 -13.43 -14.96
CA HIS A 133 2.54 -14.49 -14.03
C HIS A 133 3.65 -14.80 -13.02
N SER A 134 4.87 -15.03 -13.51
CA SER A 134 6.02 -15.35 -12.66
C SER A 134 6.37 -14.21 -11.71
N LEU A 135 6.21 -12.96 -12.15
CA LEU A 135 6.48 -11.78 -11.34
C LEU A 135 5.48 -11.63 -10.20
N ILE A 136 4.17 -11.77 -10.48
CA ILE A 136 3.13 -11.65 -9.46
C ILE A 136 3.18 -12.85 -8.49
N ALA A 137 3.37 -14.06 -9.01
CA ALA A 137 3.49 -15.25 -8.17
C ALA A 137 4.67 -15.13 -7.19
N LYS A 138 5.81 -14.58 -7.66
CA LYS A 138 6.95 -14.28 -6.81
C LYS A 138 6.61 -13.26 -5.72
N ASP A 139 6.01 -12.13 -6.09
CA ASP A 139 5.64 -11.08 -5.12
C ASP A 139 4.65 -11.62 -4.05
N ILE A 140 3.69 -12.47 -4.44
CA ILE A 140 2.77 -13.15 -3.51
C ILE A 140 3.54 -14.06 -2.55
N GLN A 141 4.43 -14.92 -3.08
CA GLN A 141 5.20 -15.86 -2.29
C GLN A 141 6.10 -15.12 -1.27
N GLU A 142 6.77 -14.04 -1.69
CA GLU A 142 7.62 -13.23 -0.81
C GLU A 142 6.83 -12.66 0.37
N LEU A 143 5.64 -12.11 0.12
CA LEU A 143 4.79 -11.58 1.17
C LEU A 143 4.26 -12.68 2.11
N LEU A 144 3.82 -13.82 1.57
CA LEU A 144 3.37 -14.95 2.39
C LEU A 144 4.48 -15.52 3.29
N LEU A 145 5.70 -15.62 2.76
CA LEU A 145 6.88 -16.03 3.53
C LEU A 145 7.21 -15.01 4.62
N MET A 146 7.09 -13.71 4.33
CA MET A 146 7.27 -12.66 5.34
C MET A 146 6.26 -12.80 6.48
N ILE A 147 4.98 -13.01 6.18
CA ILE A 147 3.96 -13.21 7.21
C ILE A 147 4.31 -14.43 8.08
N GLN A 148 4.65 -15.56 7.45
CA GLN A 148 5.03 -16.78 8.16
C GLN A 148 6.25 -16.56 9.07
N ALA A 149 7.29 -15.88 8.58
CA ALA A 149 8.50 -15.60 9.36
C ALA A 149 8.20 -14.71 10.58
N LEU A 150 7.33 -13.70 10.41
CA LEU A 150 6.95 -12.78 11.49
C LEU A 150 6.04 -13.45 12.54
N GLU A 151 5.25 -14.46 12.17
CA GLU A 151 4.45 -15.23 13.13
C GLU A 151 5.32 -16.17 13.95
N LEU A 152 6.28 -16.84 13.32
CA LEU A 152 7.24 -17.72 14.01
C LEU A 152 8.18 -16.94 14.95
N GLY A 153 8.57 -15.72 14.55
CA GLY A 153 9.42 -14.84 15.37
C GLY A 153 8.68 -14.18 16.55
N ASN A 154 7.35 -14.13 16.52
CA ASN A 154 6.52 -13.60 17.61
C ASN A 154 6.15 -14.68 18.66
N GLY A 155 6.62 -15.92 18.47
CA GLY A 155 6.30 -17.08 19.31
C GLY A 155 7.34 -17.42 20.38
N VAL A 156 8.22 -16.48 20.77
CA VAL A 156 9.21 -16.65 21.86
C VAL A 156 9.03 -15.58 22.93
#